data_AF-A0A8H7VWU4-F1
#
_entry.id   AF-A0A8H7VWU4-F1
#
_cell.length_a   1.000
_cell.length_b   1.000
_cell.length_c   1.000
_cell.angle_alpha   90.00
_cell.angle_beta   90.00
_cell.angle_gamma   90.00
#
_symmetry.space_group_name_H-M   'P 1'
#
loop_
_entity.id
_entity.type
_entity.pdbx_description
1 polymer ?
#
loop_
_entity_poly.entity_id
_entity_poly.type
_entity_poly.pdbx_seq_one_letter_code
_entity_poly.pdbx_strand_id
1 'polypeptide(L)'
;MSDEQPLEFESGLAGDIAKSIMTPGYTATGVIQIMYYTFYALFATLIFMMVMTRGNPHVIALFLIALCLFVTIRWFIAELEYSKRQDKKE
;
A
#
# COMPACT_ATOMS: atom_id res chain seq x y z
N MET A 1 -15.03 41.54 2.45
CA MET A 1 -14.02 41.00 3.40
C MET A 1 -14.68 39.82 4.09
N SER A 2 -13.98 38.68 4.14
CA SER A 2 -14.45 37.33 4.49
C SER A 2 -14.90 36.48 3.29
N ASP A 3 -13.92 36.20 2.41
CA ASP A 3 -13.89 35.00 1.58
C ASP A 3 -13.43 33.85 2.49
N GLU A 4 -14.36 32.98 2.90
CA GLU A 4 -14.06 31.80 3.69
C GLU A 4 -14.33 30.58 2.78
N GLN A 5 -13.32 30.23 1.97
CA GLN A 5 -13.32 29.05 1.12
C GLN A 5 -12.96 27.81 1.96
N PRO A 6 -13.82 26.77 2.05
CA PRO A 6 -13.46 25.50 2.66
C PRO A 6 -12.56 24.67 1.72
N LEU A 7 -11.74 23.81 2.32
CA LEU A 7 -10.68 23.04 1.69
C LEU A 7 -11.19 21.90 0.79
N GLU A 8 -11.22 22.13 -0.52
CA GLU A 8 -11.70 21.21 -1.57
C GLU A 8 -10.72 20.05 -1.93
N PHE A 9 -10.06 19.41 -0.94
CA PHE A 9 -8.97 18.47 -1.22
C PHE A 9 -9.27 16.96 -1.13
N GLU A 10 -10.44 16.51 -0.66
CA GLU A 10 -10.64 15.07 -0.38
C GLU A 10 -11.37 14.25 -1.45
N SER A 11 -12.28 14.84 -2.23
CA SER A 11 -13.16 14.06 -3.13
C SER A 11 -12.58 13.83 -4.53
N GLY A 12 -11.71 14.73 -5.02
CA GLY A 12 -11.12 14.65 -6.36
C GLY A 12 -10.00 13.62 -6.47
N LEU A 13 -9.00 13.67 -5.57
CA LEU A 13 -7.82 12.81 -5.64
C LEU A 13 -8.16 11.35 -5.30
N ALA A 14 -8.91 11.12 -4.22
CA ALA A 14 -9.32 9.78 -3.81
C ALA A 14 -10.28 9.14 -4.83
N GLY A 15 -11.17 9.94 -5.43
CA GLY A 15 -12.07 9.49 -6.49
C GLY A 15 -11.34 9.11 -7.78
N ASP A 16 -10.32 9.87 -8.16
CA ASP A 16 -9.49 9.58 -9.34
C ASP A 16 -8.63 8.33 -9.13
N ILE A 17 -8.08 8.15 -7.92
CA ILE A 17 -7.35 6.94 -7.51
C ILE A 17 -8.28 5.72 -7.49
N ALA A 18 -9.48 5.84 -6.92
CA ALA A 18 -10.47 4.76 -6.90
C ALA A 18 -10.94 4.36 -8.30
N LYS A 19 -11.12 5.34 -9.19
CA LYS A 19 -11.50 5.11 -10.60
C LYS A 19 -10.36 4.51 -11.43
N SER A 20 -9.12 4.87 -11.12
CA SER A 20 -7.90 4.31 -11.73
C SER A 20 -7.58 2.89 -11.24
N ILE A 21 -7.94 2.54 -10.00
CA ILE A 21 -7.95 1.16 -9.49
C ILE A 21 -9.04 0.32 -10.18
N MET A 22 -10.20 0.92 -10.46
CA MET A 22 -11.34 0.27 -11.11
C MET A 22 -11.22 0.13 -12.64
N THR A 23 -10.19 0.71 -13.28
CA THR A 23 -9.96 0.57 -14.72
C THR A 23 -8.80 -0.41 -14.98
N PRO A 24 -9.10 -1.66 -15.37
CA PRO A 24 -8.13 -2.74 -15.38
C PRO A 24 -7.22 -2.63 -16.61
N GLY A 25 -5.91 -2.48 -16.39
CA GLY A 25 -4.94 -2.71 -17.47
C GLY A 25 -3.63 -1.93 -17.38
N TYR A 26 -3.67 -0.64 -17.04
CA TYR A 26 -2.52 0.25 -17.20
C TYR A 26 -1.78 0.60 -15.90
N THR A 27 -2.46 0.50 -14.75
CA THR A 27 -1.93 0.95 -13.45
C THR A 27 -1.24 -0.16 -12.65
N ALA A 28 -0.33 -0.93 -13.25
CA ALA A 28 0.49 -1.86 -12.46
C ALA A 28 1.50 -1.07 -11.60
N THR A 29 2.28 -0.19 -12.22
CA THR A 29 3.39 0.50 -11.54
C THR A 29 2.93 1.44 -10.43
N GLY A 30 1.85 2.21 -10.65
CA GLY A 30 1.34 3.17 -9.66
C GLY A 30 0.79 2.51 -8.40
N VAL A 31 -0.01 1.45 -8.56
CA VAL A 31 -0.57 0.69 -7.43
C VAL A 31 0.54 -0.02 -6.64
N ILE A 32 1.52 -0.60 -7.33
CA ILE A 32 2.66 -1.27 -6.70
C ILE A 32 3.45 -0.28 -5.83
N GLN A 33 3.69 0.96 -6.31
CA GLN A 33 4.36 2.00 -5.51
C GLN A 33 3.56 2.40 -4.27
N ILE A 34 2.26 2.66 -4.41
CA ILE A 34 1.38 3.02 -3.29
C ILE A 34 1.39 1.93 -2.23
N MET A 35 1.31 0.67 -2.68
CA MET A 35 1.32 -0.47 -1.78
C MET A 35 2.64 -0.59 -1.01
N TYR A 36 3.80 -0.38 -1.65
CA TYR A 36 5.08 -0.30 -0.94
C TYR A 36 5.11 0.83 0.10
N TYR A 37 4.53 1.99 -0.22
CA TYR A 37 4.43 3.13 0.69
C TYR A 37 3.54 2.81 1.90
N THR A 38 2.39 2.17 1.71
CA THR A 38 1.50 1.72 2.79
C THR A 38 2.19 0.71 3.70
N PHE A 39 2.92 -0.26 3.13
CA PHE A 39 3.71 -1.20 3.92
C PHE A 39 4.80 -0.51 4.73
N TYR A 40 5.49 0.47 4.14
CA TYR A 40 6.51 1.23 4.85
C TYR A 40 5.92 2.03 6.02
N ALA A 41 4.77 2.70 5.81
CA ALA A 41 4.05 3.40 6.86
C ALA A 41 3.58 2.45 7.98
N LEU A 42 3.16 1.23 7.61
CA LEU A 42 2.78 0.19 8.57
C LEU A 42 4.00 -0.26 9.39
N PHE A 43 5.14 -0.54 8.75
CA PHE A 43 6.37 -0.89 9.46
C PHE A 43 6.83 0.22 10.40
N ALA A 44 6.80 1.48 9.95
CA ALA A 44 7.14 2.63 10.79
C ALA A 44 6.23 2.71 12.02
N THR A 45 4.93 2.51 11.84
CA THR A 45 3.94 2.49 12.94
C THR A 45 4.23 1.34 13.91
N LEU A 46 4.53 0.14 13.42
CA LEU A 46 4.83 -1.00 14.27
C LEU A 46 6.17 -0.85 15.02
N ILE A 47 7.20 -0.29 14.39
CA ILE A 47 8.48 0.01 15.06
C ILE A 47 8.26 1.04 16.16
N PHE A 48 7.49 2.10 15.88
CA PHE A 48 7.15 3.10 16.88
C PHE A 48 6.42 2.48 18.09
N MET A 49 5.41 1.64 17.83
CA MET A 49 4.68 0.90 18.86
C MET A 49 5.55 -0.10 19.61
N MET A 50 6.51 -0.75 18.94
CA MET A 50 7.46 -1.69 19.52
C MET A 50 8.37 -1.01 20.55
N VAL A 51 8.87 0.18 20.23
CA VAL A 51 9.68 0.99 21.16
C VAL A 51 8.83 1.46 22.34
N MET A 52 7.61 1.93 22.08
CA MET A 52 6.69 2.42 23.13
C MET A 52 6.30 1.32 24.12
N THR A 53 6.10 0.08 23.65
CA THR A 53 5.59 -1.04 24.44
C THR A 53 6.70 -1.81 25.18
N ARG A 54 7.95 -1.35 25.14
CA ARG A 54 9.04 -1.86 26.00
C ARG A 54 9.39 -3.35 25.77
N GLY A 55 9.22 -3.83 24.53
CA GLY A 55 9.66 -5.18 24.12
C GLY A 55 8.72 -6.34 24.48
N ASN A 56 7.42 -6.09 24.61
CA ASN A 56 6.44 -7.16 24.87
C ASN A 56 6.37 -8.13 23.66
N PRO A 57 6.49 -9.47 23.85
CA PRO A 57 6.51 -10.46 22.77
C PRO A 57 5.33 -10.36 21.81
N HIS A 58 4.19 -9.83 22.26
CA HIS A 58 3.02 -9.65 21.42
C HIS A 58 3.28 -8.70 20.24
N VAL A 59 4.06 -7.64 20.45
CA VAL A 59 4.37 -6.65 19.41
C VAL A 59 5.40 -7.18 18.41
N ILE A 60 6.30 -8.07 18.86
CA ILE A 60 7.24 -8.77 17.99
C ILE A 60 6.48 -9.68 17.01
N ALA A 61 5.46 -10.39 17.48
CA ALA A 61 4.63 -11.24 16.61
C ALA A 61 3.93 -10.42 15.51
N LEU A 62 3.38 -9.26 15.85
CA LEU A 62 2.75 -8.35 14.86
C LEU A 62 3.76 -7.85 13.82
N PHE A 63 4.97 -7.51 14.25
CA PHE A 63 6.04 -7.09 13.35
C PHE A 63 6.49 -8.22 12.41
N LEU A 64 6.61 -9.44 12.93
CA LEU A 64 7.00 -10.63 12.17
C LEU A 64 5.94 -10.98 11.10
N ILE A 65 4.66 -10.93 11.47
CA ILE A 65 3.56 -11.15 10.53
C ILE A 65 3.55 -10.08 9.44
N ALA A 66 3.78 -8.80 9.79
CA ALA A 66 3.88 -7.74 8.79
C ALA A 66 5.02 -7.97 7.79
N LEU A 67 6.19 -8.43 8.25
CA LEU A 67 7.31 -8.82 7.38
C LEU A 67 6.94 -9.99 6.46
N CYS A 68 6.29 -11.01 7.02
CA CYS A 68 5.83 -12.17 6.25
C CYS A 68 4.83 -11.76 5.16
N LEU A 69 3.89 -10.88 5.49
CA LEU A 69 2.92 -10.31 4.56
C LEU A 69 3.62 -9.53 3.43
N PHE A 70 4.61 -8.70 3.76
CA PHE A 70 5.37 -7.91 2.79
C PHE A 70 6.14 -8.80 1.80
N VAL A 71 6.79 -9.86 2.28
CA VAL A 71 7.49 -10.83 1.42
C VAL A 71 6.49 -11.53 0.50
N THR A 72 5.36 -11.97 1.06
CA THR A 72 4.29 -12.63 0.29
C THR A 72 3.77 -11.74 -0.83
N ILE A 73 3.52 -10.47 -0.54
CA ILE A 73 3.07 -9.47 -1.50
C ILE A 73 4.11 -9.23 -2.60
N ARG A 74 5.41 -9.07 -2.24
CA ARG A 74 6.49 -8.89 -3.22
C ARG A 74 6.56 -10.07 -4.18
N TRP A 75 6.43 -11.29 -3.66
CA TRP A 75 6.42 -12.50 -4.47
C TRP A 75 5.16 -12.57 -5.34
N PHE A 76 3.98 -12.26 -4.78
CA PHE A 76 2.71 -12.24 -5.50
C PHE A 76 2.71 -11.26 -6.69
N ILE A 77 3.30 -10.07 -6.54
CA ILE A 77 3.40 -9.10 -7.64
C ILE A 77 4.34 -9.58 -8.74
N ALA A 78 5.48 -10.17 -8.37
CA ALA A 78 6.40 -10.74 -9.34
C ALA A 78 5.71 -11.87 -10.14
N GLU A 79 4.92 -12.70 -9.47
CA GLU A 79 4.13 -13.77 -10.08
C GLU A 79 3.03 -13.23 -11.01
N LEU A 80 2.34 -12.16 -10.60
CA LEU A 80 1.35 -11.48 -11.45
C LEU A 80 1.97 -10.86 -12.70
N GLU A 81 3.15 -10.26 -12.59
CA GLU A 81 3.87 -9.72 -13.76
C GLU A 81 4.29 -10.84 -14.71
N TYR A 82 4.74 -11.97 -14.16
CA TYR A 82 5.07 -13.15 -14.95
C TYR A 82 3.85 -13.70 -15.69
N SER A 83 2.71 -13.84 -15.00
CA SER A 83 1.43 -14.30 -15.57
C SER A 83 0.95 -13.38 -16.70
N LYS A 84 0.97 -12.05 -16.49
CA LYS A 84 0.60 -11.06 -17.52
C LYS A 84 1.42 -11.15 -18.81
N ARG A 85 2.67 -11.60 -18.72
CA ARG A 85 3.55 -11.76 -19.91
C ARG A 85 3.22 -13.02 -20.70
N GLN A 86 2.52 -13.99 -20.13
CA GLN A 86 2.09 -15.21 -20.82
C GLN A 86 0.80 -15.00 -21.63
N ASP A 87 -0.17 -14.25 -21.09
CA ASP A 87 -1.40 -13.86 -21.82
C ASP A 87 -1.13 -13.09 -23.12
N LYS A 88 0.02 -12.40 -23.23
CA LYS A 88 0.38 -11.62 -24.43
C LYS A 88 1.05 -12.45 -25.54
N LYS A 89 1.28 -13.75 -25.31
CA LYS A 89 1.99 -14.64 -26.25
C LYS A 89 1.10 -15.68 -26.93
N GLU A 90 -0.19 -15.71 -26.61
CA GLU A 90 -1.23 -16.44 -27.36
C GLU A 90 -2.04 -15.46 -28.23
#